data_AF-A0A7X7F4N6-F1
#
_entry.id   AF-A0A7X7F4N6-F1
#
_cell.length_a   1.000
_cell.length_b   1.000
_cell.length_c   1.000
_cell.angle_alpha   90.00
_cell.angle_beta   90.00
_cell.angle_gamma   90.00
#
_symmetry.space_group_name_H-M   'P 1'
#
loop_
_entity.id
_entity.type
_entity.pdbx_description
1 polymer ?
#
loop_
_entity_poly.entity_id
_entity_poly.type
_entity_poly.pdbx_seq_one_letter_code
_entity_poly.pdbx_strand_id
1 'polypeptide(L)'
;MFRNVLHNLLRAKARDTVRREVEKTVADRVARDKNAVDRESENTACDVGIVFALEIEAGGLIDLLAEPVTLRGRGFVVRRGTLGGRRVAVATSGAGWDHARRAAEALIDGHRPRWIISAGFAGGLSPALARHDIVMADSLIEMTGSRFTLDLAVDRSTLSKGVHVGPLLTTERIVRLAEEKRALGEKHAALAVDTETTAVAAVCRDRRVPMLAVRVLTDAVDETLPADVQYLTDQTSHAARLGAALGTVWRRPSSVKDLWALKETALIGSDRLARFLVGLIESLPPSEEKGHEGKTAQIPR
;
A
#
# COMPACT_ATOMS: atom_id res chain seq x y z
N MET A 1 19.95 -29.50 -69.67
CA MET A 1 20.55 -29.40 -68.32
C MET A 1 20.44 -27.99 -67.71
N PHE A 2 20.74 -26.91 -68.46
CA PHE A 2 20.68 -25.51 -67.99
C PHE A 2 19.31 -25.00 -67.49
N ARG A 3 18.19 -25.44 -68.09
CA ARG A 3 16.85 -24.94 -67.75
C ARG A 3 16.39 -25.33 -66.34
N ASN A 4 16.80 -26.49 -65.84
CA ASN A 4 16.42 -26.98 -64.50
C ASN A 4 17.26 -26.31 -63.40
N VAL A 5 18.53 -26.00 -63.68
CA VAL A 5 19.42 -25.29 -62.75
C VAL A 5 18.95 -23.85 -62.53
N LEU A 6 18.59 -23.15 -63.61
CA LEU A 6 18.05 -21.79 -63.53
C LEU A 6 16.72 -21.73 -62.75
N HIS A 7 15.85 -22.71 -62.98
CA HIS A 7 14.55 -22.78 -62.31
C HIS A 7 14.66 -23.08 -60.80
N ASN A 8 15.68 -23.85 -60.39
CA ASN A 8 15.98 -24.13 -58.98
C ASN A 8 16.61 -22.93 -58.28
N LEU A 9 17.53 -22.22 -58.95
CA LEU A 9 18.13 -20.97 -58.45
C LEU A 9 17.09 -19.86 -58.27
N LEU A 10 16.16 -19.70 -59.22
CA LEU A 10 15.06 -18.74 -59.11
C LEU A 10 14.11 -19.07 -57.95
N ARG A 11 13.78 -20.36 -57.74
CA ARG A 11 12.97 -20.80 -56.60
C ARG A 11 13.68 -20.67 -55.25
N ALA A 12 15.00 -20.82 -55.21
CA ALA A 12 15.80 -20.60 -54.00
C ALA A 12 15.84 -19.10 -53.66
N LYS A 13 16.14 -18.26 -54.65
CA LYS A 13 16.18 -16.80 -54.48
C LYS A 13 14.83 -16.22 -54.09
N ALA A 14 13.74 -16.69 -54.69
CA ALA A 14 12.38 -16.30 -54.32
C ALA A 14 12.03 -16.71 -52.88
N ARG A 15 12.43 -17.91 -52.43
CA ARG A 15 12.23 -18.36 -51.04
C ARG A 15 13.00 -17.49 -50.05
N ASP A 16 14.24 -17.14 -50.35
CA ASP A 16 15.05 -16.29 -49.49
C ASP A 16 14.49 -14.87 -49.38
N THR A 17 14.00 -14.30 -50.49
CA THR A 17 13.35 -12.99 -50.47
C THR A 17 12.07 -13.01 -49.64
N VAL A 18 11.20 -14.02 -49.83
CA VAL A 18 9.97 -14.18 -49.04
C VAL A 18 10.30 -14.37 -47.56
N ARG A 19 11.31 -15.19 -47.22
CA ARG A 19 11.72 -15.42 -45.83
C ARG A 19 12.19 -14.13 -45.15
N ARG A 20 13.04 -13.33 -45.82
CA ARG A 20 13.52 -12.05 -45.27
C ARG A 20 12.39 -11.05 -45.07
N GLU A 21 11.43 -11.00 -45.99
CA GLU A 21 10.29 -10.09 -45.89
C GLU A 21 9.36 -10.49 -44.73
N VAL A 22 9.15 -11.79 -44.53
CA VAL A 22 8.41 -12.32 -43.38
C VAL A 22 9.15 -12.04 -42.07
N GLU A 23 10.46 -12.32 -41.98
CA GLU A 23 11.28 -12.05 -40.79
C GLU A 23 11.26 -10.56 -40.43
N LYS A 24 11.37 -9.66 -41.41
CA LYS A 24 11.29 -8.22 -41.23
C LYS A 24 9.91 -7.77 -40.76
N THR A 25 8.83 -8.28 -41.39
CA THR A 25 7.46 -7.94 -41.01
C THR A 25 7.14 -8.39 -39.57
N VAL A 26 7.62 -9.57 -39.17
CA VAL A 26 7.48 -10.08 -37.80
C VAL A 26 8.26 -9.20 -36.83
N ALA A 27 9.53 -8.87 -37.14
CA ALA A 27 10.35 -8.00 -36.30
C ALA A 27 9.72 -6.60 -36.12
N ASP A 28 9.22 -6.00 -37.20
CA ASP A 28 8.55 -4.69 -37.17
C ASP A 28 7.24 -4.72 -36.38
N ARG A 29 6.51 -5.84 -36.41
CA ARG A 29 5.29 -6.02 -35.61
C ARG A 29 5.62 -6.17 -34.12
N VAL A 30 6.61 -7.01 -33.79
CA VAL A 30 7.09 -7.19 -32.40
C VAL A 30 7.62 -5.87 -31.83
N ALA A 31 8.37 -5.09 -32.61
CA ALA A 31 8.87 -3.79 -32.17
C ALA A 31 7.75 -2.77 -31.94
N ARG A 32 6.71 -2.77 -32.78
CA ARG A 32 5.53 -1.89 -32.61
C ARG A 32 4.71 -2.27 -31.37
N ASP A 33 4.44 -3.56 -31.18
CA ASP A 33 3.70 -4.05 -30.01
C ASP A 33 4.48 -3.74 -28.73
N LYS A 34 5.81 -3.92 -28.74
CA LYS A 34 6.68 -3.56 -27.61
C LYS A 34 6.63 -2.05 -27.31
N ASN A 35 6.75 -1.20 -28.33
CA ASN A 35 6.64 0.26 -28.15
C ASN A 35 5.26 0.70 -27.63
N ALA A 36 4.18 0.04 -28.05
CA ALA A 36 2.83 0.32 -27.55
C ALA A 36 2.71 -0.06 -26.06
N VAL A 37 3.20 -1.25 -25.69
CA VAL A 37 3.23 -1.72 -24.30
C VAL A 37 4.12 -0.86 -23.42
N ASP A 38 5.29 -0.43 -23.91
CA ASP A 38 6.21 0.44 -23.15
C ASP A 38 5.59 1.83 -22.93
N ARG A 39 4.94 2.43 -23.94
CA ARG A 39 4.20 3.70 -23.80
C ARG A 39 3.01 3.60 -22.86
N GLU A 40 2.21 2.53 -22.97
CA GLU A 40 1.08 2.30 -22.07
C GLU A 40 1.58 2.08 -20.64
N SER A 41 2.69 1.37 -20.47
CA SER A 41 3.34 1.16 -19.18
C SER A 41 3.95 2.42 -18.58
N GLU A 42 4.53 3.32 -19.37
CA GLU A 42 5.00 4.63 -18.87
C GLU A 42 3.82 5.50 -18.42
N ASN A 43 2.69 5.37 -19.11
CA ASN A 43 1.46 6.09 -18.81
C ASN A 43 0.73 5.55 -17.57
N THR A 44 0.93 4.27 -17.22
CA THR A 44 0.39 3.68 -15.98
C THR A 44 1.32 3.77 -14.78
N ALA A 45 2.61 4.06 -15.00
CA ALA A 45 3.59 4.19 -13.94
C ALA A 45 3.21 5.30 -12.94
N CYS A 46 3.46 5.08 -11.65
CA CYS A 46 3.31 6.09 -10.61
C CYS A 46 4.61 6.29 -9.84
N ASP A 47 4.72 7.43 -9.15
CA ASP A 47 5.83 7.69 -8.25
C ASP A 47 5.65 6.91 -6.94
N VAL A 48 4.43 6.89 -6.40
CA VAL A 48 4.10 6.28 -5.11
C VAL A 48 2.86 5.41 -5.22
N GLY A 49 2.98 4.15 -4.78
CA GLY A 49 1.84 3.27 -4.54
C GLY A 49 1.50 3.29 -3.05
N ILE A 50 0.21 3.31 -2.70
CA ILE A 50 -0.23 3.38 -1.31
C ILE A 50 -1.23 2.26 -1.06
N VAL A 51 -0.99 1.45 -0.03
CA VAL A 51 -1.87 0.34 0.35
C VAL A 51 -2.57 0.69 1.65
N PHE A 52 -3.90 0.72 1.61
CA PHE A 52 -4.80 0.80 2.77
C PHE A 52 -5.62 -0.48 2.89
N ALA A 53 -5.91 -0.91 4.11
CA ALA A 53 -6.77 -2.06 4.35
C ALA A 53 -8.25 -1.69 4.11
N LEU A 54 -8.69 -0.56 4.65
CA LEU A 54 -10.09 -0.16 4.68
C LEU A 54 -10.34 1.13 3.89
N GLU A 55 -11.52 1.22 3.26
CA GLU A 55 -11.90 2.42 2.52
C GLU A 55 -11.96 3.67 3.41
N ILE A 56 -12.33 3.51 4.69
CA ILE A 56 -12.39 4.61 5.64
C ILE A 56 -10.99 5.15 5.98
N GLU A 57 -9.95 4.33 5.91
CA GLU A 57 -8.57 4.80 6.11
C GLU A 57 -8.14 5.66 4.92
N ALA A 58 -8.46 5.20 3.70
CA ALA A 58 -8.08 5.85 2.45
C ALA A 58 -8.92 7.10 2.13
N GLY A 59 -10.12 7.24 2.71
CA GLY A 59 -11.12 8.25 2.35
C GLY A 59 -10.57 9.67 2.30
N GLY A 60 -9.95 10.12 3.39
CA GLY A 60 -9.38 11.47 3.45
C GLY A 60 -8.29 11.73 2.40
N LEU A 61 -7.52 10.72 2.02
CA LEU A 61 -6.49 10.86 0.98
C LEU A 61 -7.10 10.83 -0.42
N ILE A 62 -8.10 9.98 -0.64
CA ILE A 62 -8.82 9.88 -1.91
C ILE A 62 -9.52 11.20 -2.24
N ASP A 63 -10.08 11.87 -1.25
CA ASP A 63 -10.76 13.17 -1.43
C ASP A 63 -9.80 14.28 -1.88
N LEU A 64 -8.49 14.11 -1.65
CA LEU A 64 -7.45 15.04 -2.07
C LEU A 64 -6.85 14.71 -3.45
N LEU A 65 -7.20 13.56 -4.05
CA LEU A 65 -6.67 13.16 -5.36
C LEU A 65 -7.15 14.10 -6.45
N ALA A 66 -6.21 14.70 -7.17
CA ALA A 66 -6.49 15.37 -8.43
C ALA A 66 -6.58 14.35 -9.57
N GLU A 67 -7.56 14.54 -10.47
CA GLU A 67 -7.82 13.71 -11.65
C GLU A 67 -8.00 12.21 -11.34
N PRO A 68 -8.91 11.84 -10.42
CA PRO A 68 -9.00 10.47 -9.95
C PRO A 68 -9.54 9.52 -11.03
N VAL A 69 -8.80 8.44 -11.30
CA VAL A 69 -9.23 7.32 -12.14
C VAL A 69 -9.37 6.07 -11.29
N THR A 70 -10.58 5.51 -11.23
CA THR A 70 -10.87 4.30 -10.46
C THR A 70 -10.76 3.04 -11.32
N LEU A 71 -9.93 2.09 -10.88
CA LEU A 71 -9.75 0.77 -11.45
C LEU A 71 -10.24 -0.28 -10.44
N ARG A 72 -11.11 -1.19 -10.88
CA ARG A 72 -11.63 -2.26 -10.01
C ARG A 72 -10.91 -3.56 -10.32
N GLY A 73 -10.09 -4.02 -9.37
CA GLY A 73 -9.48 -5.33 -9.39
C GLY A 73 -10.41 -6.39 -8.80
N ARG A 74 -10.00 -7.67 -8.86
CA ARG A 74 -10.70 -8.72 -8.13
C ARG A 74 -10.43 -8.53 -6.64
N GLY A 75 -11.40 -8.08 -5.86
CA GLY A 75 -11.28 -7.97 -4.39
C GLY A 75 -10.41 -6.83 -3.88
N PHE A 76 -10.09 -5.83 -4.72
CA PHE A 76 -9.48 -4.56 -4.30
C PHE A 76 -9.87 -3.46 -5.29
N VAL A 77 -9.72 -2.20 -4.89
CA VAL A 77 -9.92 -1.03 -5.76
C VAL A 77 -8.65 -0.20 -5.78
N VAL A 78 -8.20 0.20 -6.97
CA VAL A 78 -7.09 1.16 -7.14
C VAL A 78 -7.66 2.48 -7.64
N ARG A 79 -7.29 3.57 -6.99
CA ARG A 79 -7.57 4.94 -7.45
C ARG A 79 -6.25 5.61 -7.79
N ARG A 80 -6.10 5.99 -9.05
CA ARG A 80 -4.94 6.74 -9.54
C ARG A 80 -5.27 8.21 -9.58
N GLY A 81 -4.25 9.04 -9.45
CA GLY A 81 -4.37 10.48 -9.62
C GLY A 81 -3.04 11.15 -9.34
N THR A 82 -3.11 12.43 -8.99
CA THR A 82 -1.94 13.18 -8.52
C THR A 82 -2.15 13.74 -7.13
N LEU A 83 -1.10 13.76 -6.32
CA LEU A 83 -1.02 14.39 -5.00
C LEU A 83 0.32 15.12 -4.91
N GLY A 84 0.31 16.41 -4.55
CA GLY A 84 1.55 17.18 -4.39
C GLY A 84 2.44 17.18 -5.64
N GLY A 85 1.84 17.14 -6.84
CA GLY A 85 2.57 17.04 -8.12
C GLY A 85 3.19 15.66 -8.42
N ARG A 86 2.94 14.64 -7.59
CA ARG A 86 3.42 13.27 -7.78
C ARG A 86 2.30 12.38 -8.30
N ARG A 87 2.60 11.46 -9.22
CA ARG A 87 1.63 10.45 -9.67
C ARG A 87 1.49 9.40 -8.57
N VAL A 88 0.26 9.12 -8.17
CA VAL A 88 -0.03 8.17 -7.10
C VAL A 88 -1.04 7.12 -7.52
N ALA A 89 -0.92 5.92 -6.93
CA ALA A 89 -1.89 4.85 -7.06
C ALA A 89 -2.26 4.32 -5.66
N VAL A 90 -3.50 4.57 -5.24
CA VAL A 90 -4.02 4.21 -3.91
C VAL A 90 -4.86 2.93 -4.03
N ALA A 91 -4.37 1.84 -3.47
CA ALA A 91 -5.11 0.59 -3.36
C ALA A 91 -5.82 0.48 -2.01
N THR A 92 -7.12 0.16 -2.05
CA THR A 92 -7.85 -0.35 -0.89
C THR A 92 -7.98 -1.87 -1.03
N SER A 93 -7.32 -2.62 -0.14
CA SER A 93 -7.15 -4.06 -0.26
C SER A 93 -8.31 -4.87 0.33
N GLY A 94 -8.97 -4.36 1.36
CA GLY A 94 -9.71 -5.18 2.32
C GLY A 94 -8.79 -5.66 3.45
N ALA A 95 -9.39 -6.09 4.56
CA ALA A 95 -8.66 -6.58 5.74
C ALA A 95 -8.01 -7.97 5.49
N GLY A 96 -6.87 -8.21 6.15
CA GLY A 96 -6.16 -9.47 6.12
C GLY A 96 -4.99 -9.54 5.13
N TRP A 97 -4.07 -10.46 5.42
CA TRP A 97 -2.74 -10.50 4.78
C TRP A 97 -2.80 -10.81 3.27
N ASP A 98 -3.69 -11.71 2.85
CA ASP A 98 -3.78 -12.08 1.44
C ASP A 98 -4.34 -10.95 0.58
N HIS A 99 -5.29 -10.18 1.12
CA HIS A 99 -5.79 -8.96 0.49
C HIS A 99 -4.66 -7.93 0.34
N ALA A 100 -3.92 -7.67 1.41
CA ALA A 100 -2.81 -6.73 1.43
C ALA A 100 -1.70 -7.12 0.44
N ARG A 101 -1.31 -8.40 0.39
CA ARG A 101 -0.34 -8.94 -0.59
C ARG A 101 -0.80 -8.71 -2.02
N ARG A 102 -2.02 -9.12 -2.35
CA ARG A 102 -2.58 -9.00 -3.70
C ARG A 102 -2.68 -7.54 -4.15
N ALA A 103 -3.03 -6.63 -3.25
CA ALA A 103 -3.06 -5.20 -3.54
C ALA A 103 -1.66 -4.64 -3.80
N ALA A 104 -0.68 -5.01 -2.98
CA ALA A 104 0.72 -4.60 -3.17
C ALA A 104 1.29 -5.14 -4.50
N GLU A 105 1.06 -6.41 -4.81
CA GLU A 105 1.45 -7.03 -6.09
C GLU A 105 0.80 -6.31 -7.27
N ALA A 106 -0.51 -6.04 -7.21
CA ALA A 106 -1.21 -5.35 -8.27
C ALA A 106 -0.73 -3.90 -8.48
N LEU A 107 -0.38 -3.20 -7.40
CA LEU A 107 0.26 -1.88 -7.52
C LEU A 107 1.61 -2.00 -8.20
N ILE A 108 2.47 -2.93 -7.76
CA ILE A 108 3.81 -3.10 -8.30
C ILE A 108 3.78 -3.50 -9.77
N ASP A 109 2.98 -4.49 -10.12
CA ASP A 109 2.90 -5.04 -11.47
C ASP A 109 2.20 -4.08 -12.44
N GLY A 110 1.13 -3.41 -12.01
CA GLY A 110 0.33 -2.53 -12.86
C GLY A 110 0.84 -1.10 -12.97
N HIS A 111 1.52 -0.60 -11.92
CA HIS A 111 1.84 0.82 -11.76
C HIS A 111 3.31 1.10 -11.45
N ARG A 112 4.15 0.07 -11.27
CA ARG A 112 5.61 0.21 -11.11
C ARG A 112 6.03 1.38 -10.20
N PRO A 113 5.47 1.47 -8.99
CA PRO A 113 5.75 2.56 -8.08
C PRO A 113 7.22 2.55 -7.69
N ARG A 114 7.79 3.74 -7.51
CA ARG A 114 9.15 3.90 -6.97
C ARG A 114 9.19 3.65 -5.46
N TRP A 115 8.07 3.93 -4.79
CA TRP A 115 7.87 3.73 -3.36
C TRP A 115 6.52 3.10 -3.09
N ILE A 116 6.46 2.16 -2.14
CA ILE A 116 5.21 1.71 -1.54
C ILE A 116 5.05 2.35 -0.16
N ILE A 117 3.89 2.92 0.14
CA ILE A 117 3.51 3.28 1.50
C ILE A 117 2.42 2.33 1.96
N SER A 118 2.71 1.50 2.96
CA SER A 118 1.64 0.85 3.72
C SER A 118 1.08 1.88 4.69
N ALA A 119 -0.18 2.27 4.53
CA ALA A 119 -0.85 3.27 5.36
C ALA A 119 -2.13 2.71 5.98
N GLY A 120 -2.47 3.15 7.20
CA GLY A 120 -3.70 2.67 7.85
C GLY A 120 -3.80 3.04 9.32
N PHE A 121 -4.75 2.41 9.98
CA PHE A 121 -4.97 2.52 11.42
C PHE A 121 -4.09 1.55 12.21
N ALA A 122 -3.79 1.91 13.46
CA ALA A 122 -3.11 1.05 14.41
C ALA A 122 -3.61 1.28 15.84
N GLY A 123 -3.44 0.28 16.69
CA GLY A 123 -3.57 0.42 18.13
C GLY A 123 -2.24 0.86 18.76
N GLY A 124 -2.30 1.74 19.76
CA GLY A 124 -1.13 2.13 20.53
C GLY A 124 -0.66 1.02 21.48
N LEU A 125 0.65 0.77 21.54
CA LEU A 125 1.26 -0.17 22.47
C LEU A 125 2.16 0.50 23.53
N SER A 126 2.35 1.82 23.43
CA SER A 126 3.20 2.60 24.33
C SER A 126 2.39 3.71 25.02
N PRO A 127 2.59 3.95 26.33
CA PRO A 127 1.92 5.04 27.05
C PRO A 127 2.41 6.43 26.62
N ALA A 128 3.51 6.50 25.84
CA ALA A 128 4.01 7.76 25.30
C ALA A 128 3.20 8.25 24.07
N LEU A 129 2.32 7.41 23.52
CA LEU A 129 1.55 7.70 22.31
C LEU A 129 0.08 7.91 22.65
N ALA A 130 -0.51 8.93 22.04
CA ALA A 130 -1.91 9.26 22.19
C ALA A 130 -2.72 8.87 20.95
N ARG A 131 -4.04 8.80 21.10
CA ARG A 131 -4.96 8.68 19.97
C ARG A 131 -4.70 9.79 18.95
N HIS A 132 -4.78 9.43 17.68
CA HIS A 132 -4.48 10.24 16.49
C HIS A 132 -3.00 10.59 16.31
N ASP A 133 -2.09 10.16 17.17
CA ASP A 133 -0.67 10.26 16.85
C ASP A 133 -0.33 9.45 15.60
N ILE A 134 0.65 9.95 14.84
CA ILE A 134 1.20 9.26 13.67
C ILE A 134 2.44 8.48 14.11
N VAL A 135 2.55 7.25 13.63
CA VAL A 135 3.73 6.39 13.79
C VAL A 135 4.28 6.07 12.41
N MET A 136 5.54 6.42 12.19
CA MET A 136 6.32 5.91 11.07
C MET A 136 7.19 4.75 11.55
N ALA A 137 7.07 3.59 10.92
CA ALA A 137 7.83 2.44 11.35
C ALA A 137 9.29 2.52 10.86
N ASP A 138 10.24 2.44 11.78
CA ASP A 138 11.66 2.18 11.45
C ASP A 138 11.96 0.67 11.34
N SER A 139 11.08 -0.15 11.92
CA SER A 139 11.20 -1.59 11.93
C SER A 139 9.83 -2.23 12.10
N LEU A 140 9.67 -3.39 11.47
CA LEU A 140 8.49 -4.24 11.54
C LEU A 140 8.80 -5.45 12.39
N ILE A 141 7.88 -5.83 13.27
CA ILE A 141 8.00 -6.98 14.16
C ILE A 141 6.86 -7.93 13.87
N GLU A 142 7.18 -9.22 13.74
CA GLU A 142 6.19 -10.29 13.74
C GLU A 142 5.97 -10.86 15.15
N MET A 143 4.82 -11.50 15.37
CA MET A 143 4.52 -12.18 16.64
C MET A 143 5.55 -13.24 17.05
N THR A 144 6.28 -13.80 16.09
CA THR A 144 7.39 -14.73 16.31
C THR A 144 8.63 -14.07 16.94
N GLY A 145 8.69 -12.74 16.93
CA GLY A 145 9.84 -11.93 17.38
C GLY A 145 10.79 -11.52 16.24
N SER A 146 10.56 -12.02 15.01
CA SER A 146 11.34 -11.60 13.83
C SER A 146 11.20 -10.09 13.62
N ARG A 147 12.32 -9.42 13.35
CA ARG A 147 12.38 -7.97 13.13
C ARG A 147 13.02 -7.66 11.80
N PHE A 148 12.41 -6.74 11.06
CA PHE A 148 12.89 -6.24 9.78
C PHE A 148 13.03 -4.73 9.84
N THR A 149 14.22 -4.20 9.57
CA THR A 149 14.43 -2.75 9.50
C THR A 149 13.92 -2.21 8.17
N LEU A 150 13.19 -1.10 8.22
CA LEU A 150 12.84 -0.31 7.04
C LEU A 150 13.90 0.76 6.86
N ASP A 151 14.31 1.00 5.61
CA ASP A 151 15.25 2.07 5.27
C ASP A 151 14.55 3.43 5.34
N LEU A 152 14.34 3.89 6.57
CA LEU A 152 13.67 5.13 6.91
C LEU A 152 14.71 6.13 7.43
N ALA A 153 15.18 6.99 6.53
CA ALA A 153 16.10 8.05 6.88
C ALA A 153 15.30 9.27 7.38
N VAL A 154 15.22 9.44 8.69
CA VAL A 154 14.44 10.50 9.36
C VAL A 154 15.26 11.16 10.46
N ASP A 155 15.33 12.49 10.43
CA ASP A 155 15.82 13.26 11.56
C ASP A 155 14.74 13.31 12.66
N ARG A 156 14.97 12.56 13.74
CA ARG A 156 14.05 12.49 14.87
C ARG A 156 13.88 13.84 15.58
N SER A 157 14.84 14.76 15.44
CA SER A 157 14.79 16.08 16.09
C SER A 157 13.83 17.05 15.40
N THR A 158 13.46 16.78 14.15
CA THR A 158 12.56 17.64 13.36
C THR A 158 11.12 17.13 13.35
N LEU A 159 10.82 16.06 14.09
CA LEU A 159 9.48 15.49 14.15
C LEU A 159 8.50 16.48 14.80
N SER A 160 7.38 16.70 14.13
CA SER A 160 6.30 17.51 14.67
C SER A 160 5.58 16.79 15.82
N LYS A 161 4.89 17.58 16.64
CA LYS A 161 4.20 17.05 17.82
C LYS A 161 3.15 16.01 17.43
N GLY A 162 3.22 14.83 18.04
CA GLY A 162 2.32 13.71 17.75
C GLY A 162 2.69 12.95 16.48
N VAL A 163 3.95 13.04 16.04
CA VAL A 163 4.58 12.15 15.05
C VAL A 163 5.72 11.43 15.74
N HIS A 164 5.73 10.10 15.65
CA HIS A 164 6.67 9.22 16.31
C HIS A 164 7.33 8.28 15.30
N VAL A 165 8.57 7.88 15.59
CA VAL A 165 9.30 6.88 14.80
C VAL A 165 9.71 5.73 15.71
N GLY A 166 9.35 4.51 15.33
CA GLY A 166 9.72 3.33 16.10
C GLY A 166 9.09 2.04 15.60
N PRO A 167 9.19 0.95 16.39
CA PRO A 167 8.83 -0.36 15.89
C PRO A 167 7.31 -0.57 15.82
N LEU A 168 6.86 -1.21 14.73
CA LEU A 168 5.47 -1.57 14.49
C LEU A 168 5.32 -3.10 14.56
N LEU A 169 4.46 -3.59 15.45
CA LEU A 169 4.10 -5.01 15.54
C LEU A 169 2.95 -5.31 14.58
N THR A 170 3.02 -6.42 13.84
CA THR A 170 1.87 -6.93 13.07
C THR A 170 1.33 -8.21 13.71
N THR A 171 0.02 -8.23 13.93
CA THR A 171 -0.75 -9.38 14.46
C THR A 171 -1.73 -9.92 13.42
N GLU A 172 -2.33 -11.07 13.69
CA GLU A 172 -3.38 -11.65 12.83
C GLU A 172 -4.79 -11.13 13.18
N ARG A 173 -4.94 -10.51 14.36
CA ARG A 173 -6.21 -9.96 14.85
C ARG A 173 -6.01 -8.62 15.54
N ILE A 174 -7.10 -7.86 15.63
CA ILE A 174 -7.14 -6.61 16.37
C ILE A 174 -6.85 -6.88 17.85
N VAL A 175 -5.88 -6.16 18.41
CA VAL A 175 -5.55 -6.16 19.83
C VAL A 175 -6.45 -5.17 20.54
N ARG A 176 -7.40 -5.70 21.31
CA ARG A 176 -8.53 -4.90 21.81
C ARG A 176 -8.34 -4.41 23.23
N LEU A 177 -7.84 -5.28 24.12
CA LEU A 177 -7.81 -5.05 25.55
C LEU A 177 -6.56 -4.26 25.94
N ALA A 178 -6.72 -3.27 26.82
CA ALA A 178 -5.62 -2.44 27.29
C ALA A 178 -4.49 -3.26 27.94
N GLU A 179 -4.82 -4.30 28.70
CA GLU A 179 -3.83 -5.21 29.30
C GLU A 179 -3.02 -5.96 28.23
N GLU A 180 -3.69 -6.46 27.19
CA GLU A 180 -3.03 -7.15 26.08
C GLU A 180 -2.09 -6.21 25.32
N LYS A 181 -2.51 -4.97 25.07
CA LYS A 181 -1.67 -3.95 24.44
C LYS A 181 -0.41 -3.67 25.25
N ARG A 182 -0.53 -3.48 26.57
CA ARG A 182 0.63 -3.28 27.45
C ARG A 182 1.58 -4.48 27.40
N ALA A 183 1.05 -5.70 27.51
CA ALA A 183 1.86 -6.92 27.46
C ALA A 183 2.61 -7.06 26.13
N LEU A 184 1.97 -6.76 25.00
CA LEU A 184 2.62 -6.79 23.68
C LEU A 184 3.65 -5.68 23.51
N GLY A 185 3.35 -4.46 23.97
CA GLY A 185 4.28 -3.33 23.96
C GLY A 185 5.55 -3.63 24.73
N GLU A 186 5.42 -4.18 25.95
CA GLU A 186 6.54 -4.60 26.79
C GLU A 186 7.33 -5.75 26.16
N LYS A 187 6.64 -6.80 25.71
CA LYS A 187 7.28 -8.00 25.15
C LYS A 187 8.07 -7.72 23.88
N HIS A 188 7.55 -6.87 22.99
CA HIS A 188 8.13 -6.65 21.67
C HIS A 188 8.88 -5.32 21.55
N ALA A 189 8.84 -4.46 22.58
CA ALA A 189 9.32 -3.08 22.52
C ALA A 189 8.76 -2.34 21.31
N ALA A 190 7.45 -2.49 21.07
CA ALA A 190 6.74 -1.93 19.93
C ALA A 190 5.95 -0.68 20.35
N LEU A 191 5.87 0.31 19.46
CA LEU A 191 5.09 1.53 19.70
C LEU A 191 3.62 1.36 19.33
N ALA A 192 3.35 0.58 18.29
CA ALA A 192 2.02 0.40 17.73
C ALA A 192 1.83 -1.03 17.20
N VAL A 193 0.57 -1.41 17.00
CA VAL A 193 0.17 -2.69 16.42
C VAL A 193 -0.83 -2.52 15.29
N ASP A 194 -0.61 -3.25 14.20
CA ASP A 194 -1.55 -3.35 13.08
C ASP A 194 -1.75 -4.81 12.65
N THR A 195 -2.52 -5.02 11.58
CA THR A 195 -2.89 -6.36 11.13
C THR A 195 -2.37 -6.74 9.75
N GLU A 196 -1.68 -5.87 8.99
CA GLU A 196 -1.33 -6.18 7.60
C GLU A 196 0.06 -5.71 7.12
N THR A 197 0.79 -4.87 7.87
CA THR A 197 2.03 -4.24 7.34
C THR A 197 3.05 -5.27 6.87
N THR A 198 3.31 -6.32 7.65
CA THR A 198 4.31 -7.35 7.29
C THR A 198 3.94 -8.09 5.99
N ALA A 199 2.66 -8.21 5.67
CA ALA A 199 2.19 -8.84 4.45
C ALA A 199 2.53 -7.98 3.21
N VAL A 200 2.37 -6.65 3.30
CA VAL A 200 2.82 -5.70 2.27
C VAL A 200 4.35 -5.71 2.18
N ALA A 201 5.03 -5.77 3.33
CA ALA A 201 6.49 -5.74 3.39
C ALA A 201 7.15 -6.95 2.75
N ALA A 202 6.56 -8.13 2.91
CA ALA A 202 7.03 -9.34 2.24
C ALA A 202 7.06 -9.15 0.71
N VAL A 203 5.98 -8.62 0.13
CA VAL A 203 5.90 -8.36 -1.32
C VAL A 203 6.93 -7.32 -1.74
N CYS A 204 7.05 -6.21 -1.00
CA CYS A 204 7.99 -5.14 -1.33
C CYS A 204 9.44 -5.62 -1.32
N ARG A 205 9.80 -6.45 -0.33
CA ARG A 205 11.12 -7.07 -0.23
C ARG A 205 11.39 -8.01 -1.41
N ASP A 206 10.44 -8.89 -1.72
CA ASP A 206 10.59 -9.87 -2.79
C ASP A 206 10.71 -9.20 -4.17
N ARG A 207 9.96 -8.11 -4.37
CA ARG A 207 9.98 -7.30 -5.60
C ARG A 207 11.07 -6.20 -5.59
N ARG A 208 11.82 -6.05 -4.49
CA ARG A 208 12.85 -5.02 -4.29
C ARG A 208 12.34 -3.59 -4.52
N VAL A 209 11.13 -3.31 -4.06
CA VAL A 209 10.55 -1.95 -4.09
C VAL A 209 10.69 -1.35 -2.69
N PRO A 210 11.32 -0.17 -2.54
CA PRO A 210 11.39 0.53 -1.26
C PRO A 210 10.01 0.77 -0.66
N MET A 211 9.89 0.64 0.66
CA MET A 211 8.63 0.87 1.34
C MET A 211 8.76 1.70 2.60
N LEU A 212 7.67 2.40 2.93
CA LEU A 212 7.43 3.03 4.22
C LEU A 212 6.17 2.42 4.84
N ALA A 213 6.11 2.40 6.17
CA ALA A 213 4.90 2.07 6.91
C ALA A 213 4.51 3.24 7.81
N VAL A 214 3.29 3.74 7.62
CA VAL A 214 2.75 4.91 8.32
C VAL A 214 1.41 4.54 8.93
N ARG A 215 1.24 4.81 10.22
CA ARG A 215 0.00 4.49 10.93
C ARG A 215 -0.50 5.72 11.67
N VAL A 216 -1.81 5.87 11.74
CA VAL A 216 -2.45 6.78 12.69
C VAL A 216 -3.09 5.95 13.80
N LEU A 217 -2.90 6.35 15.05
CA LEU A 217 -3.47 5.60 16.17
C LEU A 217 -4.96 5.87 16.29
N THR A 218 -5.78 4.82 16.23
CA THR A 218 -7.23 4.91 16.49
C THR A 218 -7.56 4.80 17.97
N ASP A 219 -6.64 4.26 18.76
CA ASP A 219 -6.83 3.99 20.17
C ASP A 219 -5.48 3.93 20.89
N ALA A 220 -5.43 4.44 22.12
CA ALA A 220 -4.22 4.44 22.95
C ALA A 220 -4.02 3.10 23.69
N VAL A 221 -2.89 2.95 24.39
CA VAL A 221 -2.51 1.71 25.09
C VAL A 221 -3.47 1.33 26.22
N ASP A 222 -4.08 2.33 26.86
CA ASP A 222 -5.00 2.18 28.00
C ASP A 222 -6.47 2.08 27.59
N GLU A 223 -6.78 2.29 26.31
CA GLU A 223 -8.12 2.24 25.78
C GLU A 223 -8.52 0.82 25.37
N THR A 224 -9.75 0.43 25.68
CA THR A 224 -10.31 -0.87 25.27
C THR A 224 -11.31 -0.68 24.15
N LEU A 225 -11.10 -1.40 23.05
CA LEU A 225 -12.02 -1.36 21.91
C LEU A 225 -13.31 -2.16 22.20
N PRO A 226 -14.46 -1.84 21.57
CA PRO A 226 -15.72 -2.62 21.67
C PRO A 226 -15.67 -3.97 20.95
N ALA A 227 -16.22 -5.05 21.53
CA ALA A 227 -16.10 -6.45 21.07
C ALA A 227 -16.36 -6.66 19.58
N ASP A 228 -17.29 -5.88 19.02
CA ASP A 228 -17.77 -6.00 17.65
C ASP A 228 -16.81 -5.45 16.58
N VAL A 229 -15.75 -4.72 16.98
CA VAL A 229 -14.83 -4.05 16.03
C VAL A 229 -14.20 -5.03 15.03
N GLN A 230 -13.74 -6.19 15.51
CA GLN A 230 -13.14 -7.20 14.64
C GLN A 230 -14.17 -7.75 13.65
N TYR A 231 -15.35 -8.13 14.15
CA TYR A 231 -16.43 -8.65 13.31
C TYR A 231 -16.84 -7.67 12.19
N LEU A 232 -16.79 -6.36 12.45
CA LEU A 232 -17.13 -5.31 11.48
C LEU A 232 -16.04 -5.06 10.44
N THR A 233 -14.78 -5.27 10.81
CA THR A 233 -13.62 -5.04 9.94
C THR A 233 -13.35 -6.24 9.03
N ASP A 234 -13.68 -7.45 9.46
CA ASP A 234 -13.58 -8.68 8.66
C ASP A 234 -14.55 -8.70 7.45
N GLN A 235 -15.52 -7.79 7.39
CA GLN A 235 -16.52 -7.76 6.31
C GLN A 235 -15.94 -7.14 5.03
N THR A 236 -15.84 -7.95 3.98
CA THR A 236 -15.23 -7.58 2.70
C THR A 236 -16.09 -6.68 1.81
N SER A 237 -17.40 -6.62 2.04
CA SER A 237 -18.33 -5.80 1.25
C SER A 237 -19.08 -4.80 2.11
N HIS A 238 -19.45 -3.66 1.50
CA HIS A 238 -20.28 -2.64 2.16
C HIS A 238 -21.60 -3.20 2.67
N ALA A 239 -22.27 -4.04 1.88
CA ALA A 239 -23.53 -4.66 2.28
C ALA A 239 -23.35 -5.59 3.49
N ALA A 240 -22.30 -6.42 3.48
CA ALA A 240 -22.00 -7.30 4.61
C ALA A 240 -21.65 -6.51 5.87
N ARG A 241 -20.87 -5.42 5.74
CA ARG A 241 -20.52 -4.55 6.86
C ARG A 241 -21.72 -3.79 7.43
N LEU A 242 -22.63 -3.31 6.59
CA LEU A 242 -23.88 -2.68 7.02
C LEU A 242 -24.78 -3.70 7.73
N GLY A 243 -24.92 -4.91 7.20
CA GLY A 243 -25.66 -6.00 7.83
C GLY A 243 -25.06 -6.41 9.18
N ALA A 244 -23.73 -6.50 9.26
CA ALA A 244 -23.00 -6.76 10.49
C ALA A 244 -23.24 -5.66 11.54
N ALA A 245 -23.16 -4.38 11.15
CA ALA A 245 -23.44 -3.25 12.03
C ALA A 245 -24.89 -3.26 12.54
N LEU A 246 -25.88 -3.47 11.66
CA LEU A 246 -27.28 -3.60 12.03
C LEU A 246 -27.51 -4.78 13.00
N GLY A 247 -26.89 -5.93 12.71
CA GLY A 247 -26.97 -7.11 13.57
C GLY A 247 -26.33 -6.90 14.95
N THR A 248 -25.25 -6.13 15.03
CA THR A 248 -24.65 -5.72 16.32
C THR A 248 -25.58 -4.79 17.09
N VAL A 249 -26.14 -3.76 16.43
CA VAL A 249 -27.08 -2.82 17.05
C VAL A 249 -28.34 -3.54 17.56
N TRP A 250 -28.88 -4.49 16.80
CA TRP A 250 -30.04 -5.28 17.19
C TRP A 250 -29.76 -6.14 18.44
N ARG A 251 -28.57 -6.77 18.51
CA ARG A 251 -28.18 -7.63 19.64
C ARG A 251 -27.81 -6.82 20.89
N ARG A 252 -27.26 -5.62 20.71
CA ARG A 252 -26.82 -4.74 21.80
C ARG A 252 -27.10 -3.28 21.44
N PRO A 253 -28.26 -2.73 21.84
CA PRO A 253 -28.63 -1.34 21.52
C PRO A 253 -27.64 -0.29 22.05
N SER A 254 -26.93 -0.59 23.15
CA SER A 254 -25.87 0.27 23.67
C SER A 254 -24.66 0.38 22.74
N SER A 255 -24.44 -0.57 21.81
CA SER A 255 -23.35 -0.51 20.83
C SER A 255 -23.50 0.62 19.81
N VAL A 256 -24.68 1.25 19.67
CA VAL A 256 -24.84 2.39 18.73
C VAL A 256 -23.86 3.52 19.04
N LYS A 257 -23.69 3.85 20.33
CA LYS A 257 -22.75 4.90 20.77
C LYS A 257 -21.31 4.48 20.50
N ASP A 258 -20.98 3.23 20.79
CA ASP A 258 -19.66 2.64 20.56
C ASP A 258 -19.28 2.73 19.07
N LEU A 259 -20.19 2.33 18.18
CA LEU A 259 -19.97 2.38 16.72
C LEU A 259 -19.85 3.81 16.19
N TRP A 260 -20.64 4.73 16.74
CA TRP A 260 -20.58 6.13 16.33
C TRP A 260 -19.26 6.77 16.75
N ALA A 261 -18.81 6.55 17.99
CA ALA A 261 -17.52 7.01 18.48
C ALA A 261 -16.33 6.43 17.70
N LEU A 262 -16.40 5.14 17.33
CA LEU A 262 -15.40 4.50 16.46
C LEU A 262 -15.37 5.13 15.07
N LYS A 263 -16.53 5.38 14.47
CA LYS A 263 -16.62 6.02 13.16
C LYS A 263 -16.04 7.44 13.19
N GLU A 264 -16.40 8.23 14.20
CA GLU A 264 -15.88 9.59 14.36
C GLU A 264 -14.36 9.59 14.52
N THR A 265 -13.84 8.74 15.41
CA THR A 265 -12.40 8.54 15.61
C THR A 265 -11.70 8.14 14.32
N ALA A 266 -12.26 7.20 13.56
CA ALA A 266 -11.71 6.77 12.29
C ALA A 266 -11.69 7.89 11.22
N LEU A 267 -12.72 8.74 11.17
CA LEU A 267 -12.76 9.87 10.23
C LEU A 267 -11.71 10.93 10.57
N ILE A 268 -11.56 11.29 11.85
CA ILE A 268 -10.52 12.21 12.31
C ILE A 268 -9.13 11.63 12.03
N GLY A 269 -8.94 10.34 12.32
CA GLY A 269 -7.71 9.62 12.04
C GLY A 269 -7.37 9.61 10.54
N SER A 270 -8.33 9.28 9.68
CA SER A 270 -8.14 9.25 8.21
C SER A 270 -7.73 10.62 7.66
N ASP A 271 -8.39 11.69 8.09
CA ASP A 271 -8.10 13.05 7.66
C ASP A 271 -6.72 13.53 8.16
N ARG A 272 -6.32 13.19 9.40
CA ARG A 272 -4.96 13.46 9.89
C ARG A 272 -3.90 12.67 9.12
N LEU A 273 -4.16 11.38 8.87
CA LEU A 273 -3.27 10.51 8.10
C LEU A 273 -3.12 11.02 6.66
N ALA A 274 -4.21 11.45 6.03
CA ALA A 274 -4.21 11.99 4.68
C ALA A 274 -3.30 13.22 4.55
N ARG A 275 -3.45 14.21 5.43
CA ARG A 275 -2.60 15.41 5.43
C ARG A 275 -1.12 15.06 5.62
N PHE A 276 -0.82 14.16 6.55
CA PHE A 276 0.55 13.71 6.79
C PHE A 276 1.14 13.02 5.55
N LEU A 277 0.37 12.15 4.91
CA LEU A 277 0.79 11.44 3.70
C LEU A 277 1.04 12.38 2.53
N VAL A 278 0.23 13.42 2.34
CA VAL A 278 0.47 14.42 1.28
C VAL A 278 1.85 15.05 1.43
N GLY A 279 2.17 15.58 2.62
CA GLY A 279 3.49 16.18 2.85
C GLY A 279 4.63 15.16 2.76
N LEU A 280 4.41 13.92 3.20
CA LEU A 280 5.40 12.86 3.07
C LEU A 280 5.68 12.54 1.59
N ILE A 281 4.64 12.39 0.77
CA ILE A 281 4.74 12.08 -0.67
C ILE A 281 5.51 13.17 -1.41
N GLU A 282 5.28 14.44 -1.10
CA GLU A 282 5.99 15.59 -1.67
C GLU A 282 7.49 15.55 -1.34
N SER A 283 7.85 15.05 -0.16
CA SER A 283 9.22 15.00 0.32
C SER A 283 10.04 13.79 -0.14
N LEU A 284 9.40 12.77 -0.71
CA LEU A 284 10.09 11.54 -1.08
C LEU A 284 11.08 11.82 -2.20
N PRO A 285 12.33 11.33 -2.07
CA PRO A 285 13.33 11.58 -3.09
C PRO A 285 12.89 10.94 -4.42
N PRO A 286 13.14 11.62 -5.56
CA PRO A 286 13.01 10.98 -6.86
C PRO A 286 13.97 9.79 -6.89
N SER A 287 13.49 8.58 -7.22
CA SER A 287 14.36 7.40 -7.18
C SER A 287 15.57 7.57 -8.09
N GLU A 288 16.78 7.48 -7.54
CA GLU A 288 18.00 7.45 -8.34
C GLU A 288 18.16 6.11 -9.04
N GLU A 289 18.62 6.14 -10.29
CA GLU A 289 19.19 4.99 -10.97
C GLU A 289 20.45 4.55 -10.21
N LYS A 290 20.38 3.40 -9.53
CA LYS A 290 21.52 2.59 -9.04
C LYS A 290 22.81 3.38 -8.77
N GLY A 291 22.82 4.16 -7.70
CA GLY A 291 24.02 4.69 -7.05
C GLY A 291 23.91 4.42 -5.57
N HIS A 292 24.88 3.70 -5.00
CA HIS A 292 24.90 3.29 -3.60
C HIS A 292 25.30 4.48 -2.71
N GLU A 293 24.47 5.50 -2.56
CA GLU A 293 24.64 6.54 -1.55
C GLU A 293 23.28 6.92 -0.95
N GLY A 294 23.14 6.71 0.36
CA GLY A 294 21.90 6.92 1.10
C GLY A 294 21.42 8.37 1.00
N LYS A 295 20.25 8.58 0.39
CA LYS A 295 19.57 9.87 0.36
C LYS A 295 18.33 9.87 1.25
N THR A 296 18.28 10.86 2.13
CA THR A 296 17.31 11.04 3.23
C THR A 296 15.96 11.55 2.72
N ALA A 297 14.84 10.99 3.20
CA ALA A 297 13.50 11.55 2.99
C ALA A 297 13.26 12.69 4.01
N GLN A 298 12.83 13.88 3.56
CA GLN A 298 12.62 15.04 4.45
C GLN A 298 11.18 15.10 4.95
N ILE A 299 10.88 14.57 6.14
CA ILE A 299 9.50 14.59 6.67
C ILE A 299 8.93 16.02 6.71
N PRO A 300 7.66 16.22 6.31
CA PRO A 300 6.97 17.49 6.48
C PRO A 300 6.92 17.94 7.95
N ARG A 301 7.14 19.23 8.19
CA ARG A 301 6.95 19.86 9.50
C ARG A 301 5.49 19.91 9.92
#